data_AF-A0A7Y0DFK5-F1
#
_entry.id   AF-A0A7Y0DFK5-F1
#
_cell.length_a   1.000
_cell.length_b   1.000
_cell.length_c   1.000
_cell.angle_alpha   90.00
_cell.angle_beta   90.00
_cell.angle_gamma   90.00
#
_symmetry.space_group_name_H-M   'P 1'
#
loop_
_entity.id
_entity.type
_entity.pdbx_description
1 polymer ?
#
loop_
_entity_poly.entity_id
_entity_poly.type
_entity_poly.pdbx_seq_one_letter_code
_entity_poly.pdbx_strand_id
1 'polypeptide(L)'
;MTSVHPSENLLAPETGTVAVGIGPLSFEDVVAVARQGARVEITPESLAEIRKSRTIIEGLAGDVEPHYGVSTGFGALATKHIAPDMRAQLQRSLIRSHAAGSGPEVEREVIRALMLLRLSTLATGRTGVREETAAAYAAVLNAGITPVVHEYGSLGCSGDLAPLAHCALAVMGEGPARNARGELVSADEALAEAGITPIALREKEGLALINGTDGMLGMLILAITDLRDLLKVADLTAAMSVEGLLGTDNVFAADLQALRPHPGQAASASNLRRILSGSPIRASHDNEECPRVQDAYSLRCAPQVAGAARDTVDHAALVAGRELASAVDNPVVTLDGRVGAKA
;
A
#
# COMPACT_ATOMS: atom_id res chain seq x y z
N MET A 1 50.49 -16.63 3.00
CA MET A 1 50.13 -15.59 2.01
C MET A 1 48.63 -15.38 2.10
N THR A 2 48.27 -14.32 2.81
CA THR A 2 46.91 -13.83 3.06
C THR A 2 46.29 -13.29 1.78
N SER A 3 45.11 -13.77 1.43
CA SER A 3 44.22 -13.15 0.45
C SER A 3 42.84 -13.07 1.07
N VAL A 4 42.63 -12.01 1.86
CA VAL A 4 41.31 -11.53 2.25
C VAL A 4 40.81 -10.71 1.06
N HIS A 5 39.79 -11.18 0.37
CA HIS A 5 39.04 -10.36 -0.56
C HIS A 5 38.34 -9.25 0.24
N PRO A 6 38.53 -7.97 -0.08
CA PRO A 6 37.69 -6.93 0.50
C PRO A 6 36.28 -7.11 -0.03
N SER A 7 35.34 -7.23 0.90
CA SER A 7 33.90 -7.13 0.66
C SER A 7 33.64 -5.87 -0.17
N GLU A 8 33.15 -6.06 -1.39
CA GLU A 8 32.57 -4.98 -2.16
C GLU A 8 31.45 -4.37 -1.32
N ASN A 9 31.71 -3.13 -0.91
CA ASN A 9 30.73 -2.25 -0.33
C ASN A 9 29.67 -2.03 -1.42
N LEU A 10 28.64 -2.87 -1.43
CA LEU A 10 27.40 -2.63 -2.16
C LEU A 10 26.86 -1.32 -1.63
N LEU A 11 27.25 -0.22 -2.27
CA LEU A 11 26.64 1.08 -2.09
C LEU A 11 25.14 0.84 -2.20
N ALA A 12 24.42 1.07 -1.10
CA ALA A 12 22.97 1.06 -1.11
C ALA A 12 22.53 1.89 -2.32
N PRO A 13 21.60 1.41 -3.17
CA PRO A 13 21.13 2.17 -4.32
C PRO A 13 20.74 3.57 -3.84
N GLU A 14 20.98 4.62 -4.63
CA GLU A 14 20.49 5.96 -4.31
C GLU A 14 18.97 5.87 -4.11
N THR A 15 18.55 5.77 -2.84
CA THR A 15 17.16 5.65 -2.48
C THR A 15 16.55 7.02 -2.71
N GLY A 16 15.69 7.14 -3.72
CA GLY A 16 14.94 8.37 -3.97
C GLY A 16 14.18 8.83 -2.73
N THR A 17 13.74 10.08 -2.73
CA THR A 17 12.88 10.63 -1.67
C THR A 17 11.45 10.76 -2.20
N VAL A 18 10.50 10.21 -1.47
CA VAL A 18 9.06 10.40 -1.67
C VAL A 18 8.57 11.49 -0.71
N ALA A 19 8.07 12.58 -1.29
CA ALA A 19 7.46 13.66 -0.55
C ALA A 19 5.98 13.34 -0.24
N VAL A 20 5.63 13.24 1.04
CA VAL A 20 4.25 12.99 1.49
C VAL A 20 3.54 14.33 1.71
N GLY A 21 2.63 14.64 0.80
CA GLY A 21 1.85 15.87 0.77
C GLY A 21 0.39 15.69 1.19
N ILE A 22 -0.40 16.74 0.95
CA ILE A 22 -1.86 16.70 1.15
C ILE A 22 -2.55 15.85 0.06
N GLY A 23 -1.95 15.79 -1.14
CA GLY A 23 -2.45 15.04 -2.28
C GLY A 23 -2.12 13.54 -2.23
N PRO A 24 -2.73 12.74 -3.13
CA PRO A 24 -2.47 11.31 -3.21
C PRO A 24 -1.03 11.01 -3.60
N LEU A 25 -0.46 9.95 -3.02
CA LEU A 25 0.75 9.31 -3.53
C LEU A 25 0.47 8.59 -4.85
N SER A 26 1.50 8.44 -5.70
CA SER A 26 1.43 7.56 -6.88
C SER A 26 1.65 6.10 -6.50
N PHE A 27 1.36 5.18 -7.43
CA PHE A 27 1.63 3.75 -7.21
C PHE A 27 3.14 3.52 -7.12
N GLU A 28 3.89 4.26 -7.93
CA GLU A 28 5.35 4.26 -7.98
C GLU A 28 5.95 4.73 -6.64
N ASP A 29 5.38 5.76 -6.01
CA ASP A 29 5.82 6.22 -4.68
C ASP A 29 5.64 5.12 -3.62
N VAL A 30 4.47 4.46 -3.62
CA VAL A 30 4.19 3.36 -2.68
C VAL A 30 5.18 2.23 -2.87
N VAL A 31 5.43 1.81 -4.11
CA VAL A 31 6.40 0.76 -4.46
C VAL A 31 7.83 1.19 -4.09
N ALA A 32 8.21 2.45 -4.33
CA ALA A 32 9.53 2.97 -4.04
C ALA A 32 9.84 2.90 -2.53
N VAL A 33 8.89 3.27 -1.68
CA VAL A 33 9.07 3.15 -0.23
C VAL A 33 8.97 1.69 0.22
N ALA A 34 7.97 0.95 -0.24
CA ALA A 34 7.70 -0.41 0.22
C ALA A 34 8.81 -1.40 -0.14
N ARG A 35 9.31 -1.34 -1.38
CA ARG A 35 10.26 -2.32 -1.95
C ARG A 35 11.68 -1.77 -2.14
N GLN A 36 11.81 -0.49 -2.48
CA GLN A 36 13.08 0.09 -2.92
C GLN A 36 13.79 0.91 -1.84
N GLY A 37 13.17 1.06 -0.66
CA GLY A 37 13.78 1.75 0.47
C GLY A 37 13.83 3.28 0.32
N ALA A 38 12.99 3.87 -0.55
CA ALA A 38 12.90 5.31 -0.70
C ALA A 38 12.66 6.01 0.65
N ARG A 39 13.33 7.15 0.88
CA ARG A 39 13.13 7.96 2.07
C ARG A 39 11.80 8.69 1.99
N VAL A 40 11.19 8.92 3.14
CA VAL A 40 9.90 9.58 3.31
C VAL A 40 10.11 10.95 3.96
N GLU A 41 9.62 12.00 3.32
CA GLU A 41 9.66 13.36 3.86
C GLU A 41 8.27 13.99 3.82
N ILE A 42 7.79 14.48 4.96
CA ILE A 42 6.48 15.15 5.03
C ILE A 42 6.66 16.59 4.56
N THR A 43 5.81 17.04 3.64
CA THR A 43 5.89 18.40 3.10
C THR A 43 5.55 19.46 4.16
N PRO A 44 6.13 20.67 4.09
CA PRO A 44 5.82 21.76 5.03
C PRO A 44 4.34 22.16 5.06
N GLU A 45 3.67 22.09 3.91
CA GLU A 45 2.24 22.37 3.76
C GLU A 45 1.36 21.32 4.45
N SER A 46 1.74 20.04 4.39
CA SER A 46 1.09 18.98 5.15
C SER A 46 1.23 19.18 6.66
N LEU A 47 2.43 19.52 7.15
CA LEU A 47 2.65 19.83 8.58
C LEU A 47 1.76 20.99 9.05
N ALA A 48 1.60 22.04 8.23
CA ALA A 48 0.71 23.14 8.53
C ALA A 48 -0.76 22.72 8.66
N GLU A 49 -1.27 21.86 7.76
CA GLU A 49 -2.64 21.34 7.85
C GLU A 49 -2.81 20.38 9.05
N ILE A 50 -1.81 19.56 9.38
CA ILE A 50 -1.81 18.73 10.59
C ILE A 50 -1.99 19.62 11.83
N ARG A 51 -1.18 20.67 12.00
CA ARG A 51 -1.30 21.62 13.13
C ARG A 51 -2.68 22.25 13.21
N LYS A 52 -3.19 22.73 12.09
CA LYS A 52 -4.52 23.35 12.02
C LYS A 52 -5.61 22.38 12.47
N SER A 53 -5.57 21.14 12.00
CA SER A 53 -6.52 20.10 12.38
C SER A 53 -6.39 19.73 13.87
N ARG A 54 -5.18 19.75 14.41
CA ARG A 54 -4.92 19.45 15.81
C ARG A 54 -5.54 20.51 16.72
N THR A 55 -5.40 21.79 16.39
CA THR A 55 -6.03 22.90 17.14
C THR A 55 -7.54 22.72 17.27
N ILE A 56 -8.21 22.20 16.23
CA ILE A 56 -9.64 21.91 16.27
C ILE A 56 -9.93 20.79 17.27
N ILE A 57 -9.20 19.67 17.21
CA ILE A 57 -9.39 18.56 18.16
C ILE A 57 -9.14 18.99 19.60
N GLU A 58 -8.13 19.82 19.86
CA GLU A 58 -7.83 20.34 21.19
C GLU A 58 -8.94 21.25 21.72
N GLY A 59 -9.54 22.08 20.86
CA GLY A 59 -10.73 22.85 21.20
C GLY A 59 -11.91 21.97 21.62
N LEU A 60 -12.20 20.93 20.84
CA LEU A 60 -13.29 19.99 21.11
C LEU A 60 -13.04 19.11 22.35
N ALA A 61 -11.78 18.80 22.64
CA ALA A 61 -11.43 18.06 23.86
C ALA A 61 -11.75 18.88 25.12
N GLY A 62 -11.68 20.21 25.04
CA GLY A 62 -12.05 21.12 26.13
C GLY A 62 -13.55 21.43 26.22
N ASP A 63 -14.36 20.99 25.26
CA ASP A 63 -15.80 21.26 25.23
C ASP A 63 -16.54 20.46 26.31
N VAL A 64 -17.63 21.04 26.82
CA VAL A 64 -18.57 20.41 27.75
C VAL A 64 -19.42 19.38 27.01
N GLU A 65 -19.72 19.63 25.73
CA GLU A 65 -20.46 18.69 24.89
C GLU A 65 -19.56 17.52 24.44
N PRO A 66 -20.04 16.26 24.53
CA PRO A 66 -19.25 15.09 24.18
C PRO A 66 -19.07 14.93 22.65
N HIS A 67 -17.84 14.69 22.22
CA HIS A 67 -17.46 14.47 20.82
C HIS A 67 -16.88 13.06 20.63
N TYR A 68 -17.43 12.32 19.66
CA TYR A 68 -17.04 10.93 19.37
C TYR A 68 -15.53 10.79 19.10
N GLY A 69 -14.88 9.84 19.78
CA GLY A 69 -13.45 9.57 19.64
C GLY A 69 -12.51 10.64 20.19
N VAL A 70 -13.04 11.74 20.71
CA VAL A 70 -12.29 12.84 21.35
C VAL A 70 -12.54 12.83 22.87
N SER A 71 -13.80 12.97 23.31
CA SER A 71 -14.19 13.01 24.73
C SER A 71 -15.13 11.86 25.15
N THR A 72 -15.44 10.93 24.24
CA THR A 72 -16.20 9.69 24.52
C THR A 72 -15.40 8.42 24.23
N GLY A 73 -15.94 7.26 24.64
CA GLY A 73 -15.42 5.95 24.26
C GLY A 73 -15.62 5.58 22.78
N PHE A 74 -15.22 4.36 22.41
CA PHE A 74 -15.27 3.87 21.03
C PHE A 74 -16.28 2.73 20.86
N GLY A 75 -16.86 2.57 19.67
CA GLY A 75 -17.77 1.46 19.34
C GLY A 75 -18.96 1.37 20.31
N ALA A 76 -19.12 0.21 20.97
CA ALA A 76 -20.19 -0.01 21.95
C ALA A 76 -20.14 0.94 23.17
N LEU A 77 -19.01 1.64 23.39
CA LEU A 77 -18.83 2.60 24.48
C LEU A 77 -18.91 4.06 24.01
N ALA A 78 -19.39 4.31 22.78
CA ALA A 78 -19.48 5.65 22.18
C ALA A 78 -20.30 6.66 23.01
N THR A 79 -21.23 6.18 23.84
CA THR A 79 -22.12 7.01 24.68
C THR A 79 -21.54 7.32 26.06
N LYS A 80 -20.39 6.74 26.43
CA LYS A 80 -19.76 7.00 27.73
C LYS A 80 -18.80 8.18 27.63
N HIS A 81 -19.04 9.21 28.46
CA HIS A 81 -18.10 10.30 28.67
C HIS A 81 -16.84 9.81 29.39
N ILE A 82 -15.68 10.35 29.00
CA ILE A 82 -14.38 9.96 29.54
C ILE A 82 -13.73 11.17 30.19
N ALA A 83 -13.44 11.04 31.48
CA ALA A 83 -12.77 12.07 32.26
C ALA A 83 -11.41 12.43 31.64
N PRO A 84 -11.01 13.73 31.62
CA PRO A 84 -9.80 14.18 30.94
C PRO A 84 -8.52 13.42 31.30
N ASP A 85 -8.33 13.07 32.56
CA ASP A 85 -7.18 12.32 33.10
C ASP A 85 -7.10 10.88 32.58
N MET A 86 -8.22 10.30 32.15
CA MET A 86 -8.31 8.94 31.62
C MET A 86 -8.15 8.87 30.09
N ARG A 87 -8.19 10.00 29.39
CA ARG A 87 -8.22 10.02 27.91
C ARG A 87 -6.95 9.47 27.29
N ALA A 88 -5.77 9.83 27.79
CA ALA A 88 -4.51 9.27 27.29
C ALA A 88 -4.44 7.75 27.49
N GLN A 89 -4.88 7.26 28.66
CA GLN A 89 -4.94 5.84 28.94
C GLN A 89 -5.93 5.12 28.00
N LEU A 90 -7.08 5.74 27.70
CA LEU A 90 -8.07 5.19 26.76
C LEU A 90 -7.46 4.98 25.37
N GLN A 91 -6.73 5.94 24.83
CA GLN A 91 -6.11 5.83 23.49
C GLN A 91 -5.09 4.70 23.45
N ARG A 92 -4.23 4.57 24.48
CA ARG A 92 -3.30 3.45 24.62
C ARG A 92 -4.02 2.09 24.73
N SER A 93 -5.11 2.05 25.49
CA SER A 93 -5.89 0.84 25.71
C SER A 93 -6.61 0.40 24.43
N LEU A 94 -7.07 1.35 23.60
CA LEU A 94 -7.65 1.07 22.29
C LEU A 94 -6.64 0.36 21.40
N ILE A 95 -5.42 0.89 21.26
CA ILE A 95 -4.38 0.26 20.45
C ILE A 95 -4.13 -1.18 20.93
N ARG A 96 -3.88 -1.36 22.22
CA ARG A 96 -3.59 -2.68 22.81
C ARG A 96 -4.72 -3.69 22.64
N SER A 97 -5.98 -3.27 22.79
CA SER A 97 -7.11 -4.18 22.63
C SER A 97 -7.37 -4.58 21.19
N HIS A 98 -6.94 -3.76 20.21
CA HIS A 98 -7.13 -4.03 18.79
C HIS A 98 -5.94 -4.75 18.15
N ALA A 99 -4.78 -4.80 18.81
CA ALA A 99 -3.61 -5.57 18.38
C ALA A 99 -3.79 -7.11 18.54
N ALA A 100 -4.93 -7.63 18.07
CA ALA A 100 -5.35 -9.02 18.17
C ALA A 100 -5.12 -9.79 16.86
N GLY A 101 -3.87 -9.73 16.36
CA GLY A 101 -3.46 -10.44 15.14
C GLY A 101 -3.00 -11.87 15.41
N SER A 102 -3.16 -12.78 14.45
CA SER A 102 -2.65 -14.16 14.52
C SER A 102 -2.28 -14.72 13.14
N GLY A 103 -1.55 -15.83 13.10
CA GLY A 103 -1.08 -16.43 11.85
C GLY A 103 0.36 -16.05 11.49
N PRO A 104 0.80 -16.31 10.26
CA PRO A 104 2.12 -15.93 9.77
C PRO A 104 2.37 -14.42 9.88
N GLU A 105 3.65 -14.04 9.93
CA GLU A 105 4.03 -12.63 9.79
C GLU A 105 3.74 -12.15 8.37
N VAL A 106 3.12 -10.97 8.26
CA VAL A 106 2.92 -10.27 6.99
C VAL A 106 4.25 -9.75 6.48
N GLU A 107 4.43 -9.76 5.16
CA GLU A 107 5.66 -9.38 4.50
C GLU A 107 6.05 -7.92 4.77
N ARG A 108 7.36 -7.68 4.88
CA ARG A 108 7.93 -6.35 5.16
C ARG A 108 7.41 -5.26 4.22
N GLU A 109 7.31 -5.55 2.93
CA GLU A 109 6.86 -4.58 1.93
C GLU A 109 5.41 -4.14 2.17
N VAL A 110 4.54 -5.06 2.60
CA VAL A 110 3.14 -4.77 2.91
C VAL A 110 3.04 -3.88 4.14
N ILE A 111 3.83 -4.17 5.20
CA ILE A 111 3.83 -3.35 6.41
C ILE A 111 4.39 -1.95 6.15
N ARG A 112 5.42 -1.83 5.30
CA ARG A 112 5.93 -0.53 4.87
C ARG A 112 4.89 0.25 4.06
N ALA A 113 4.18 -0.40 3.13
CA ALA A 113 3.10 0.24 2.38
C ALA A 113 1.96 0.70 3.31
N LEU A 114 1.52 -0.15 4.24
CA LEU A 114 0.51 0.16 5.24
C LEU A 114 0.89 1.39 6.06
N MET A 115 2.12 1.43 6.60
CA MET A 115 2.58 2.57 7.39
C MET A 115 2.69 3.87 6.57
N LEU A 116 3.16 3.77 5.32
CA LEU A 116 3.23 4.92 4.42
C LEU A 116 1.85 5.48 4.09
N LEU A 117 0.88 4.62 3.78
CA LEU A 117 -0.47 5.03 3.42
C LEU A 117 -1.21 5.61 4.62
N ARG A 118 -1.00 5.05 5.83
CA ARG A 118 -1.48 5.67 7.06
C ARG A 118 -0.90 7.06 7.21
N LEU A 119 0.41 7.22 7.06
CA LEU A 119 1.07 8.53 7.10
C LEU A 119 0.53 9.49 6.04
N SER A 120 0.28 9.02 4.81
CA SER A 120 -0.35 9.80 3.75
C SER A 120 -1.73 10.31 4.17
N THR A 121 -2.53 9.48 4.83
CA THR A 121 -3.83 9.90 5.38
C THR A 121 -3.66 10.92 6.51
N LEU A 122 -2.70 10.74 7.42
CA LEU A 122 -2.39 11.73 8.47
C LEU A 122 -1.97 13.07 7.86
N ALA A 123 -1.16 13.03 6.79
CA ALA A 123 -0.62 14.17 6.08
C ALA A 123 -1.67 15.06 5.40
N THR A 124 -2.88 14.55 5.16
CA THR A 124 -4.00 15.35 4.65
C THR A 124 -4.49 16.42 5.64
N GLY A 125 -4.12 16.32 6.92
CA GLY A 125 -4.64 17.18 7.99
C GLY A 125 -6.13 16.92 8.29
N ARG A 126 -6.65 15.74 7.98
CA ARG A 126 -8.07 15.39 8.21
C ARG A 126 -8.30 14.48 9.40
N THR A 127 -7.23 14.05 10.07
CA THR A 127 -7.29 13.08 11.17
C THR A 127 -7.11 13.68 12.56
N GLY A 128 -6.55 14.89 12.69
CA GLY A 128 -6.39 15.57 13.97
C GLY A 128 -5.27 15.05 14.88
N VAL A 129 -4.31 14.31 14.31
CA VAL A 129 -3.08 13.91 15.00
C VAL A 129 -2.13 15.08 15.20
N ARG A 130 -1.10 14.91 16.04
CA ARG A 130 -0.01 15.88 16.18
C ARG A 130 1.10 15.66 15.14
N GLU A 131 1.92 16.69 14.93
CA GLU A 131 3.08 16.62 14.03
C GLU A 131 4.07 15.53 14.46
N GLU A 132 4.29 15.38 15.76
CA GLU A 132 5.22 14.39 16.32
C GLU A 132 4.78 12.95 15.98
N THR A 133 3.47 12.70 15.94
CA THR A 133 2.91 11.40 15.57
C THR A 133 3.19 11.08 14.10
N ALA A 134 2.95 12.03 13.19
CA ALA A 134 3.25 11.85 11.77
C ALA A 134 4.77 11.73 11.52
N ALA A 135 5.57 12.57 12.19
CA ALA A 135 7.02 12.52 12.10
C ALA A 135 7.61 11.19 12.59
N ALA A 136 7.03 10.60 13.65
CA ALA A 136 7.47 9.29 14.14
C ALA A 136 7.23 8.17 13.12
N TYR A 137 6.10 8.19 12.40
CA TYR A 137 5.85 7.23 11.29
C TYR A 137 6.90 7.36 10.18
N ALA A 138 7.19 8.58 9.74
CA ALA A 138 8.23 8.83 8.74
C ALA A 138 9.61 8.37 9.24
N ALA A 139 9.95 8.64 10.50
CA ALA A 139 11.21 8.23 11.11
C ALA A 139 11.34 6.70 11.18
N VAL A 140 10.30 5.98 11.59
CA VAL A 140 10.28 4.51 11.64
C VAL A 140 10.46 3.90 10.25
N LEU A 141 9.74 4.42 9.23
CA LEU A 141 9.90 4.00 7.83
C LEU A 141 11.32 4.23 7.32
N ASN A 142 11.90 5.40 7.60
CA ASN A 142 13.25 5.79 7.20
C ASN A 142 14.36 5.03 7.93
N ALA A 143 14.11 4.61 9.18
CA ALA A 143 15.00 3.75 9.94
C ALA A 143 14.93 2.27 9.49
N GLY A 144 14.02 1.93 8.58
CA GLY A 144 13.84 0.57 8.10
C GLY A 144 13.22 -0.39 9.11
N ILE A 145 12.71 0.13 10.23
CA ILE A 145 12.04 -0.63 11.28
C ILE A 145 10.67 -1.07 10.76
N THR A 146 10.34 -2.35 10.96
CA THR A 146 9.11 -2.95 10.46
C THR A 146 8.38 -3.62 11.62
N PRO A 147 7.22 -3.11 12.07
CA PRO A 147 6.40 -3.76 13.09
C PRO A 147 6.07 -5.21 12.71
N VAL A 148 6.07 -6.12 13.68
CA VAL A 148 5.59 -7.49 13.43
C VAL A 148 4.07 -7.47 13.46
N VAL A 149 3.49 -7.85 12.33
CA VAL A 149 2.05 -7.88 12.10
C VAL A 149 1.68 -9.26 11.58
N HIS A 150 0.56 -9.81 12.04
CA HIS A 150 0.10 -11.13 11.63
C HIS A 150 -1.08 -11.07 10.67
N GLU A 151 -1.16 -12.06 9.78
CA GLU A 151 -2.05 -12.09 8.61
C GLU A 151 -3.56 -12.04 8.95
N TYR A 152 -3.98 -12.65 10.06
CA TYR A 152 -5.39 -12.74 10.44
C TYR A 152 -5.75 -11.79 11.58
N GLY A 153 -6.96 -11.22 11.53
CA GLY A 153 -7.57 -10.49 12.64
C GLY A 153 -8.40 -9.27 12.23
N SER A 154 -8.06 -8.63 11.11
CA SER A 154 -8.84 -7.52 10.56
C SER A 154 -10.10 -8.04 9.84
N LEU A 155 -11.19 -7.27 9.91
CA LEU A 155 -12.43 -7.52 9.16
C LEU A 155 -12.44 -6.86 7.78
N GLY A 156 -11.56 -5.87 7.54
CA GLY A 156 -11.45 -5.19 6.24
C GLY A 156 -12.68 -4.38 5.79
N CYS A 157 -13.63 -4.04 6.69
CA CYS A 157 -14.86 -3.33 6.33
C CYS A 157 -14.76 -1.80 6.47
N SER A 158 -14.28 -1.32 7.62
CA SER A 158 -14.19 0.13 7.93
C SER A 158 -12.80 0.55 8.41
N GLY A 159 -11.84 -0.38 8.39
CA GLY A 159 -10.47 -0.15 8.81
C GLY A 159 -9.69 -1.44 9.06
N ASP A 160 -8.41 -1.41 8.72
CA ASP A 160 -7.40 -2.41 9.00
C ASP A 160 -6.93 -2.32 10.47
N LEU A 161 -7.90 -2.39 11.39
CA LEU A 161 -7.73 -2.06 12.81
C LEU A 161 -6.61 -2.86 13.46
N ALA A 162 -6.61 -4.18 13.27
CA ALA A 162 -5.63 -5.07 13.89
C ALA A 162 -4.19 -4.84 13.39
N PRO A 163 -3.91 -4.84 12.08
CA PRO A 163 -2.55 -4.61 11.59
C PRO A 163 -2.07 -3.17 11.85
N LEU A 164 -2.94 -2.16 11.75
CA LEU A 164 -2.59 -0.79 12.10
C LEU A 164 -2.33 -0.63 13.61
N ALA A 165 -3.05 -1.36 14.48
CA ALA A 165 -2.80 -1.34 15.92
C ALA A 165 -1.40 -1.87 16.27
N HIS A 166 -0.92 -2.92 15.59
CA HIS A 166 0.47 -3.38 15.76
C HIS A 166 1.48 -2.34 15.30
N CYS A 167 1.21 -1.61 14.22
CA CYS A 167 2.05 -0.49 13.78
C CYS A 167 2.06 0.65 14.81
N ALA A 168 0.90 0.99 15.37
CA ALA A 168 0.78 2.00 16.41
C ALA A 168 1.51 1.58 17.70
N LEU A 169 1.42 0.31 18.12
CA LEU A 169 2.20 -0.23 19.24
C LEU A 169 3.70 0.00 19.02
N ALA A 170 4.22 -0.33 17.84
CA ALA A 170 5.64 -0.18 17.56
C ALA A 170 6.11 1.28 17.67
N VAL A 171 5.33 2.24 17.16
CA VAL A 171 5.65 3.68 17.26
C VAL A 171 5.52 4.19 18.71
N MET A 172 4.71 3.53 19.54
CA MET A 172 4.63 3.75 20.99
C MET A 172 5.76 3.05 21.78
N GLY A 173 6.67 2.33 21.11
CA GLY A 173 7.73 1.54 21.74
C GLY A 173 7.24 0.24 22.37
N GLU A 174 6.12 -0.31 21.89
CA GLU A 174 5.53 -1.55 22.38
C GLU A 174 5.49 -2.62 21.29
N GLY A 175 5.56 -3.88 21.70
CA GLY A 175 5.42 -5.02 20.80
C GLY A 175 6.70 -5.40 20.04
N PRO A 176 6.66 -6.49 19.28
CA PRO A 176 7.78 -6.95 18.47
C PRO A 176 7.92 -6.16 17.17
N ALA A 177 9.16 -5.95 16.73
CA ALA A 177 9.49 -5.35 15.45
C ALA A 177 10.71 -6.04 14.83
N ARG A 178 10.86 -5.94 13.51
CA ARG A 178 12.11 -6.23 12.82
C ARG A 178 12.90 -4.94 12.65
N ASN A 179 14.15 -4.93 13.08
CA ASN A 179 15.05 -3.79 12.86
C ASN A 179 15.49 -3.69 11.38
N ALA A 180 16.33 -2.71 11.05
CA ALA A 180 16.81 -2.50 9.68
C ALA A 180 17.55 -3.73 9.08
N ARG A 181 18.16 -4.55 9.94
CA ARG A 181 18.87 -5.80 9.58
C ARG A 181 17.92 -7.00 9.43
N GLY A 182 16.62 -6.83 9.72
CA GLY A 182 15.61 -7.88 9.67
C GLY A 182 15.52 -8.75 10.94
N GLU A 183 16.27 -8.40 11.99
CA GLU A 183 16.32 -9.13 13.24
C GLU A 183 15.09 -8.81 14.09
N LEU A 184 14.49 -9.85 14.71
CA LEU A 184 13.38 -9.70 15.63
C LEU A 184 13.88 -9.11 16.96
N VAL A 185 13.37 -7.94 17.32
CA VAL A 185 13.69 -7.20 18.55
C VAL A 185 12.40 -6.62 19.13
N SER A 186 12.45 -6.05 20.34
CA SER A 186 11.35 -5.22 20.82
C SER A 186 11.35 -3.85 20.13
N ALA A 187 10.18 -3.25 19.99
CA ALA A 187 10.06 -1.96 19.32
C ALA A 187 10.82 -0.84 20.04
N ASP A 188 10.84 -0.82 21.38
CA ASP A 188 11.61 0.15 22.16
C ASP A 188 13.12 0.08 21.87
N GLU A 189 13.70 -1.12 21.79
CA GLU A 189 15.10 -1.35 21.41
C GLU A 189 15.38 -0.83 20.00
N ALA A 190 14.53 -1.16 19.03
CA ALA A 190 14.66 -0.70 17.65
C ALA A 190 14.57 0.83 17.54
N LEU A 191 13.62 1.45 18.23
CA LEU A 191 13.46 2.91 18.24
C LEU A 191 14.66 3.59 18.91
N ALA A 192 15.16 3.05 20.02
CA ALA A 192 16.33 3.59 20.72
C ALA A 192 17.60 3.51 19.87
N GLU A 193 17.83 2.39 19.17
CA GLU A 193 18.95 2.24 18.23
C GLU A 193 18.89 3.27 17.09
N ALA A 194 17.68 3.62 16.62
CA ALA A 194 17.45 4.61 15.58
C ALA A 194 17.36 6.07 16.08
N GLY A 195 17.47 6.31 17.39
CA GLY A 195 17.32 7.65 17.97
C GLY A 195 15.90 8.22 17.90
N ILE A 196 14.88 7.36 17.79
CA ILE A 196 13.48 7.74 17.68
C ILE A 196 12.84 7.70 19.08
N THR A 197 12.18 8.79 19.48
CA THR A 197 11.46 8.83 20.75
C THR A 197 10.06 8.22 20.59
N PRO A 198 9.66 7.24 21.42
CA PRO A 198 8.32 6.67 21.38
C PRO A 198 7.23 7.72 21.62
N ILE A 199 6.11 7.62 20.90
CA ILE A 199 5.01 8.58 21.04
C ILE A 199 4.09 8.23 22.22
N ALA A 200 3.64 9.26 22.95
CA ALA A 200 2.59 9.14 23.95
C ALA A 200 1.28 9.71 23.39
N LEU A 201 0.30 8.87 23.11
CA LEU A 201 -0.94 9.26 22.42
C LEU A 201 -1.81 10.24 23.23
N ARG A 202 -2.44 11.19 22.51
CA ARG A 202 -3.46 12.11 23.01
C ARG A 202 -4.82 11.86 22.37
N GLU A 203 -5.82 12.66 22.74
CA GLU A 203 -7.20 12.56 22.25
C GLU A 203 -7.23 12.40 20.73
N LYS A 204 -8.08 11.46 20.29
CA LYS A 204 -8.26 11.01 18.90
C LYS A 204 -7.09 10.25 18.26
N GLU A 205 -5.86 10.37 18.75
CA GLU A 205 -4.70 9.79 18.06
C GLU A 205 -4.73 8.26 17.99
N GLY A 206 -5.20 7.59 19.05
CA GLY A 206 -5.33 6.13 19.03
C GLY A 206 -6.25 5.65 17.90
N LEU A 207 -7.41 6.27 17.75
CA LEU A 207 -8.34 5.94 16.67
C LEU A 207 -7.77 6.34 15.30
N ALA A 208 -7.22 7.54 15.19
CA ALA A 208 -6.66 8.06 13.93
C ALA A 208 -5.51 7.21 13.38
N LEU A 209 -4.80 6.48 14.23
CA LEU A 209 -3.71 5.57 13.83
C LEU A 209 -4.22 4.21 13.33
N ILE A 210 -5.41 3.77 13.72
CA ILE A 210 -5.91 2.42 13.39
C ILE A 210 -7.09 2.39 12.44
N ASN A 211 -7.65 3.54 12.13
CA ASN A 211 -8.89 3.65 11.38
C ASN A 211 -8.65 4.06 9.93
N GLY A 212 -8.39 3.09 9.06
CA GLY A 212 -8.18 3.28 7.62
C GLY A 212 -7.98 1.97 6.87
N THR A 213 -8.07 2.00 5.54
CA THR A 213 -7.95 0.85 4.63
C THR A 213 -6.52 0.68 4.09
N ASP A 214 -5.53 1.13 4.86
CA ASP A 214 -4.16 1.34 4.42
C ASP A 214 -3.43 0.04 4.06
N GLY A 215 -3.70 -1.05 4.79
CA GLY A 215 -3.07 -2.35 4.58
C GLY A 215 -3.57 -3.03 3.31
N MET A 216 -4.90 -3.13 3.15
CA MET A 216 -5.50 -3.72 1.95
C MET A 216 -5.19 -2.90 0.69
N LEU A 217 -5.14 -1.56 0.79
CA LEU A 217 -4.75 -0.69 -0.31
C LEU A 217 -3.29 -0.92 -0.70
N GLY A 218 -2.39 -0.99 0.28
CA GLY A 218 -0.98 -1.32 0.06
C GLY A 218 -0.81 -2.64 -0.67
N MET A 219 -1.47 -3.71 -0.19
CA MET A 219 -1.46 -5.02 -0.85
C MET A 219 -1.98 -4.95 -2.30
N LEU A 220 -3.08 -4.22 -2.53
CA LEU A 220 -3.66 -4.07 -3.86
C LEU A 220 -2.70 -3.37 -4.84
N ILE A 221 -2.03 -2.31 -4.41
CA ILE A 221 -1.05 -1.57 -5.24
C ILE A 221 0.16 -2.45 -5.58
N LEU A 222 0.69 -3.18 -4.59
CA LEU A 222 1.79 -4.12 -4.79
C LEU A 222 1.39 -5.24 -5.77
N ALA A 223 0.20 -5.84 -5.58
CA ALA A 223 -0.32 -6.86 -6.46
C ALA A 223 -0.55 -6.36 -7.89
N ILE A 224 -1.09 -5.14 -8.07
CA ILE A 224 -1.26 -4.53 -9.40
C ILE A 224 0.09 -4.35 -10.10
N THR A 225 1.12 -3.92 -9.35
CA THR A 225 2.48 -3.76 -9.86
C THR A 225 3.02 -5.09 -10.37
N ASP A 226 2.90 -6.15 -9.57
CA ASP A 226 3.36 -7.49 -9.94
C ASP A 226 2.57 -8.07 -11.10
N LEU A 227 1.24 -7.92 -11.10
CA LEU A 227 0.37 -8.40 -12.17
C LEU A 227 0.68 -7.73 -13.51
N ARG A 228 1.02 -6.44 -13.51
CA ARG A 228 1.42 -5.75 -14.75
C ARG A 228 2.68 -6.35 -15.35
N ASP A 229 3.64 -6.76 -14.53
CA ASP A 229 4.85 -7.43 -15.00
C ASP A 229 4.58 -8.88 -15.42
N LEU A 230 3.81 -9.63 -14.63
CA LEU A 230 3.40 -10.99 -14.99
C LEU A 230 2.60 -11.04 -16.30
N LEU A 231 1.76 -10.05 -16.56
CA LEU A 231 1.02 -9.96 -17.83
C LEU A 231 1.95 -9.68 -19.02
N LYS A 232 3.07 -8.96 -18.84
CA LYS A 232 4.09 -8.85 -19.92
C LYS A 232 4.75 -10.21 -20.17
N VAL A 233 5.08 -10.94 -19.10
CA VAL A 233 5.64 -12.30 -19.20
C VAL A 233 4.64 -13.27 -19.85
N ALA A 234 3.34 -13.12 -19.59
CA ALA A 234 2.30 -13.93 -20.21
C ALA A 234 2.27 -13.76 -21.75
N ASP A 235 2.36 -12.52 -22.26
CA ASP A 235 2.44 -12.28 -23.71
C ASP A 235 3.73 -12.88 -24.29
N LEU A 236 4.86 -12.72 -23.61
CA LEU A 236 6.14 -13.27 -24.07
C LEU A 236 6.12 -14.80 -24.15
N THR A 237 5.65 -15.46 -23.11
CA THR A 237 5.57 -16.93 -23.07
C THR A 237 4.53 -17.46 -24.05
N ALA A 238 3.43 -16.74 -24.27
CA ALA A 238 2.45 -17.08 -25.31
C ALA A 238 3.06 -16.98 -26.72
N ALA A 239 3.83 -15.92 -27.02
CA ALA A 239 4.53 -15.80 -28.30
C ALA A 239 5.51 -16.97 -28.52
N MET A 240 6.35 -17.27 -27.52
CA MET A 240 7.28 -18.41 -27.61
C MET A 240 6.55 -19.75 -27.80
N SER A 241 5.38 -19.91 -27.18
CA SER A 241 4.55 -21.11 -27.34
C SER A 241 3.94 -21.20 -28.74
N VAL A 242 3.54 -20.07 -29.33
CA VAL A 242 3.10 -20.00 -30.74
C VAL A 242 4.22 -20.46 -31.66
N GLU A 243 5.44 -19.93 -31.50
CA GLU A 243 6.59 -20.38 -32.31
C GLU A 243 6.90 -21.86 -32.09
N GLY A 244 7.05 -22.29 -30.84
CA GLY A 244 7.45 -23.65 -30.49
C GLY A 244 6.47 -24.73 -30.95
N LEU A 245 5.19 -24.38 -31.10
CA LEU A 245 4.14 -25.29 -31.58
C LEU A 245 3.81 -25.10 -33.06
N LEU A 246 4.61 -24.31 -33.80
CA LEU A 246 4.38 -23.97 -35.20
C LEU A 246 2.95 -23.45 -35.43
N GLY A 247 2.55 -22.49 -34.60
CA GLY A 247 1.26 -21.80 -34.65
C GLY A 247 1.31 -20.52 -35.49
N THR A 248 0.13 -19.97 -35.78
CA THR A 248 -0.04 -18.78 -36.63
C THR A 248 -0.35 -17.53 -35.81
N ASP A 249 0.25 -16.40 -36.19
CA ASP A 249 0.02 -15.07 -35.64
C ASP A 249 -1.07 -14.29 -36.38
N ASN A 250 -1.61 -14.82 -37.50
CA ASN A 250 -2.65 -14.18 -38.31
C ASN A 250 -3.88 -13.79 -37.48
N VAL A 251 -4.20 -14.59 -36.46
CA VAL A 251 -5.35 -14.36 -35.55
C VAL A 251 -5.17 -13.15 -34.63
N PHE A 252 -3.96 -12.60 -34.54
CA PHE A 252 -3.64 -11.42 -33.73
C PHE A 252 -3.70 -10.11 -34.53
N ALA A 253 -4.09 -10.17 -35.80
CA ALA A 253 -4.18 -9.00 -36.69
C ALA A 253 -5.06 -7.89 -36.12
N ALA A 254 -4.61 -6.63 -36.26
CA ALA A 254 -5.24 -5.47 -35.62
C ALA A 254 -6.69 -5.24 -36.06
N ASP A 255 -6.98 -5.48 -37.32
CA ASP A 255 -8.32 -5.38 -37.90
C ASP A 255 -9.27 -6.41 -37.30
N LEU A 256 -8.81 -7.66 -37.10
CA LEU A 256 -9.58 -8.69 -36.40
C LEU A 256 -9.83 -8.34 -34.94
N GLN A 257 -8.82 -7.82 -34.23
CA GLN A 257 -8.99 -7.38 -32.85
C GLN A 257 -9.97 -6.20 -32.75
N ALA A 258 -9.97 -5.29 -33.72
CA ALA A 258 -10.87 -4.14 -33.75
C ALA A 258 -12.36 -4.53 -33.86
N LEU A 259 -12.67 -5.74 -34.37
CA LEU A 259 -14.05 -6.26 -34.39
C LEU A 259 -14.61 -6.53 -32.98
N ARG A 260 -13.74 -6.67 -31.98
CA ARG A 260 -14.11 -6.82 -30.57
C ARG A 260 -13.22 -5.90 -29.70
N PRO A 261 -13.61 -4.63 -29.51
CA PRO A 261 -12.71 -3.56 -29.06
C PRO A 261 -12.47 -3.54 -27.54
N HIS A 262 -12.05 -4.67 -26.96
CA HIS A 262 -11.55 -4.69 -25.58
C HIS A 262 -10.10 -4.17 -25.53
N PRO A 263 -9.80 -3.13 -24.74
CA PRO A 263 -8.47 -2.50 -24.72
C PRO A 263 -7.34 -3.49 -24.38
N GLY A 264 -7.51 -4.28 -23.33
CA GLY A 264 -6.52 -5.27 -22.90
C GLY A 264 -6.27 -6.34 -23.98
N GLN A 265 -7.31 -6.76 -24.69
CA GLN A 265 -7.20 -7.73 -25.78
C GLN A 265 -6.37 -7.16 -26.93
N ALA A 266 -6.66 -5.92 -27.35
CA ALA A 266 -5.90 -5.23 -28.38
C ALA A 266 -4.43 -5.03 -27.97
N ALA A 267 -4.17 -4.69 -26.70
CA ALA A 267 -2.81 -4.54 -26.17
C ALA A 267 -2.02 -5.85 -26.23
N SER A 268 -2.61 -6.96 -25.75
CA SER A 268 -1.96 -8.28 -25.78
C SER A 268 -1.68 -8.74 -27.21
N ALA A 269 -2.66 -8.65 -28.12
CA ALA A 269 -2.46 -9.00 -29.53
C ALA A 269 -1.39 -8.14 -30.22
N SER A 270 -1.34 -6.84 -29.89
CA SER A 270 -0.29 -5.94 -30.40
C SER A 270 1.11 -6.36 -29.91
N ASN A 271 1.24 -6.73 -28.64
CA ASN A 271 2.50 -7.24 -28.09
C ASN A 271 2.92 -8.54 -28.77
N LEU A 272 2.01 -9.50 -28.91
CA LEU A 272 2.28 -10.78 -29.56
C LEU A 272 2.76 -10.59 -31.01
N ARG A 273 2.09 -9.75 -31.80
CA ARG A 273 2.54 -9.43 -33.16
C ARG A 273 3.92 -8.79 -33.19
N ARG A 274 4.22 -7.89 -32.24
CA ARG A 274 5.53 -7.24 -32.14
C ARG A 274 6.63 -8.25 -31.81
N ILE A 275 6.37 -9.20 -30.92
CA ILE A 275 7.33 -10.23 -30.51
C ILE A 275 7.56 -11.24 -31.63
N LEU A 276 6.49 -11.69 -32.30
CA LEU A 276 6.54 -12.68 -33.39
C LEU A 276 7.02 -12.10 -34.73
N SER A 277 7.15 -10.78 -34.82
CA SER A 277 7.52 -10.09 -36.06
C SER A 277 8.86 -10.59 -36.57
N GLY A 278 8.87 -11.09 -37.82
CA GLY A 278 10.08 -11.58 -38.47
C GLY A 278 10.57 -12.95 -37.97
N SER A 279 9.77 -13.70 -37.21
CA SER A 279 10.13 -15.04 -36.74
C SER A 279 10.43 -16.00 -37.91
N PRO A 280 11.65 -16.58 -37.98
CA PRO A 280 11.96 -17.63 -38.96
C PRO A 280 11.17 -18.91 -38.73
N ILE A 281 10.78 -19.18 -37.47
CA ILE A 281 9.99 -20.36 -37.10
C ILE A 281 8.57 -20.21 -37.64
N ARG A 282 7.95 -19.05 -37.47
CA ARG A 282 6.66 -18.73 -38.10
C ARG A 282 6.78 -18.88 -39.63
N ALA A 283 7.81 -18.28 -40.23
CA ALA A 283 7.99 -18.32 -41.68
C ALA A 283 8.20 -19.74 -42.26
N SER A 284 8.77 -20.68 -41.49
CA SER A 284 9.10 -22.02 -41.99
C SER A 284 7.89 -22.88 -42.36
N HIS A 285 6.70 -22.51 -41.90
CA HIS A 285 5.46 -23.25 -42.11
C HIS A 285 4.30 -22.37 -42.59
N ASP A 286 4.59 -21.14 -43.02
CA ASP A 286 3.60 -20.28 -43.70
C ASP A 286 3.65 -20.52 -45.20
N ASN A 287 3.13 -21.68 -45.62
CA ASN A 287 3.05 -22.10 -47.01
C ASN A 287 1.81 -22.98 -47.24
N GLU A 288 1.52 -23.29 -48.51
CA GLU A 288 0.34 -24.07 -48.91
C GLU A 288 0.31 -25.50 -48.34
N GLU A 289 1.44 -26.02 -47.86
CA GLU A 289 1.54 -27.36 -47.29
C GLU A 289 1.15 -27.40 -45.81
N CYS A 290 0.96 -26.25 -45.15
CA CYS A 290 0.53 -26.18 -43.77
C CYS A 290 -0.94 -26.61 -43.63
N PRO A 291 -1.23 -27.77 -43.01
CA PRO A 291 -2.61 -28.28 -42.92
C PRO A 291 -3.43 -27.51 -41.87
N ARG A 292 -2.81 -26.56 -41.16
CA ARG A 292 -3.37 -25.96 -39.95
C ARG A 292 -4.23 -24.75 -40.30
N VAL A 293 -5.55 -24.92 -40.19
CA VAL A 293 -6.52 -23.85 -40.43
C VAL A 293 -6.60 -22.88 -39.24
N GLN A 294 -6.57 -23.42 -38.02
CA GLN A 294 -6.55 -22.63 -36.77
C GLN A 294 -5.80 -23.39 -35.68
N ASP A 295 -5.13 -22.65 -34.80
CA ASP A 295 -4.57 -23.22 -33.57
C ASP A 295 -5.63 -23.49 -32.50
N ALA A 296 -5.26 -24.32 -31.54
CA ALA A 296 -6.01 -24.54 -30.30
C ALA A 296 -6.18 -23.23 -29.52
N TYR A 297 -7.21 -23.20 -28.67
CA TYR A 297 -7.60 -21.97 -27.95
C TYR A 297 -6.50 -21.44 -27.03
N SER A 298 -5.66 -22.30 -26.47
CA SER A 298 -4.51 -21.88 -25.64
C SER A 298 -3.53 -20.97 -26.36
N LEU A 299 -3.46 -21.05 -27.70
CA LEU A 299 -2.65 -20.15 -28.53
C LEU A 299 -3.53 -19.05 -29.14
N ARG A 300 -4.58 -19.46 -29.87
CA ARG A 300 -5.39 -18.54 -30.66
C ARG A 300 -6.17 -17.54 -29.82
N CYS A 301 -6.60 -17.94 -28.63
CA CYS A 301 -7.39 -17.10 -27.73
C CYS A 301 -6.53 -16.41 -26.64
N ALA A 302 -5.20 -16.49 -26.72
CA ALA A 302 -4.30 -15.88 -25.74
C ALA A 302 -4.56 -14.38 -25.53
N PRO A 303 -4.75 -13.55 -26.59
CA PRO A 303 -5.07 -12.13 -26.40
C PRO A 303 -6.38 -11.89 -25.64
N GLN A 304 -7.40 -12.71 -25.84
CA GLN A 304 -8.71 -12.56 -25.19
C GLN A 304 -8.59 -12.87 -23.70
N VAL A 305 -7.82 -13.91 -23.34
CA VAL A 305 -7.61 -14.32 -21.94
C VAL A 305 -6.72 -13.32 -21.22
N ALA A 306 -5.53 -13.03 -21.76
CA ALA A 306 -4.61 -12.06 -21.16
C ALA A 306 -5.21 -10.64 -21.16
N GLY A 307 -5.98 -10.30 -22.18
CA GLY A 307 -6.68 -9.03 -22.29
C GLY A 307 -7.75 -8.82 -21.23
N ALA A 308 -8.56 -9.84 -20.94
CA ALA A 308 -9.55 -9.77 -19.86
C ALA A 308 -8.89 -9.57 -18.48
N ALA A 309 -7.73 -10.20 -18.26
CA ALA A 309 -6.94 -9.99 -17.05
C ALA A 309 -6.38 -8.55 -16.97
N ARG A 310 -5.86 -7.99 -18.09
CA ARG A 310 -5.41 -6.58 -18.16
C ARG A 310 -6.53 -5.60 -17.82
N ASP A 311 -7.70 -5.74 -18.46
CA ASP A 311 -8.85 -4.86 -18.21
C ASP A 311 -9.31 -4.95 -16.74
N THR A 312 -9.18 -6.12 -16.11
CA THR A 312 -9.49 -6.33 -14.68
C THR A 312 -8.47 -5.63 -13.78
N VAL A 313 -7.17 -5.73 -14.11
CA VAL A 313 -6.10 -5.02 -13.39
C VAL A 313 -6.27 -3.50 -13.51
N ASP A 314 -6.67 -3.00 -14.68
CA ASP A 314 -6.91 -1.57 -14.88
C ASP A 314 -8.15 -1.08 -14.12
N HIS A 315 -9.18 -1.91 -14.00
CA HIS A 315 -10.31 -1.62 -13.10
C HIS A 315 -9.86 -1.55 -11.63
N ALA A 316 -9.07 -2.52 -11.17
CA ALA A 316 -8.52 -2.52 -9.82
C ALA A 316 -7.64 -1.29 -9.55
N ALA A 317 -6.83 -0.89 -10.53
CA ALA A 317 -6.01 0.32 -10.47
C ALA A 317 -6.85 1.60 -10.38
N LEU A 318 -7.99 1.66 -11.08
CA LEU A 318 -8.93 2.78 -10.95
C LEU A 318 -9.50 2.87 -9.52
N VAL A 319 -9.86 1.73 -8.92
CA VAL A 319 -10.37 1.69 -7.54
C VAL A 319 -9.28 2.12 -6.54
N ALA A 320 -8.08 1.53 -6.65
CA ALA A 320 -6.94 1.90 -5.81
C ALA A 320 -6.55 3.38 -5.94
N GLY A 321 -6.60 3.95 -7.15
CA GLY A 321 -6.34 5.38 -7.37
C GLY A 321 -7.35 6.29 -6.67
N ARG A 322 -8.63 5.88 -6.56
CA ARG A 322 -9.65 6.63 -5.80
C ARG A 322 -9.42 6.51 -4.29
N GLU A 323 -9.01 5.35 -3.82
CA GLU A 323 -8.71 5.14 -2.41
C GLU A 323 -7.46 5.93 -1.98
N LEU A 324 -6.41 5.98 -2.81
CA LEU A 324 -5.23 6.84 -2.59
C LEU A 324 -5.57 8.32 -2.47
N ALA A 325 -6.60 8.78 -3.18
CA ALA A 325 -7.08 10.16 -3.13
C ALA A 325 -8.03 10.44 -1.96
N SER A 326 -8.34 9.43 -1.13
CA SER A 326 -9.29 9.52 -0.03
C SER A 326 -8.59 9.72 1.31
N ALA A 327 -9.13 10.60 2.14
CA ALA A 327 -8.83 10.62 3.57
C ALA A 327 -9.75 9.62 4.28
N VAL A 328 -9.26 8.40 4.52
CA VAL A 328 -10.01 7.33 5.20
C VAL A 328 -9.69 7.36 6.69
N ASP A 329 -10.60 7.97 7.45
CA ASP A 329 -10.61 8.02 8.91
C ASP A 329 -12.06 8.25 9.37
N ASN A 330 -12.34 8.05 10.66
CA ASN A 330 -13.62 8.37 11.26
C ASN A 330 -13.44 8.62 12.79
N PRO A 331 -13.90 9.76 13.33
CA PRO A 331 -14.44 10.91 12.60
C PRO A 331 -13.32 11.70 11.90
N VAL A 332 -13.68 12.50 10.89
CA VAL A 332 -12.74 13.33 10.12
C VAL A 332 -12.95 14.81 10.41
N VAL A 333 -11.87 15.58 10.29
CA VAL A 333 -11.93 17.05 10.20
C VAL A 333 -12.23 17.44 8.75
N THR A 334 -13.41 18.02 8.51
CA THR A 334 -13.86 18.44 7.18
C THR A 334 -13.15 19.71 6.71
N LEU A 335 -13.29 20.06 5.43
CA LEU A 335 -12.64 21.25 4.84
C LEU A 335 -13.05 22.58 5.51
N ASP A 336 -14.28 22.64 6.02
CA ASP A 336 -14.83 23.77 6.78
C ASP A 336 -14.55 23.69 8.29
N GLY A 337 -13.75 22.70 8.73
CA GLY A 337 -13.29 22.59 10.12
C GLY A 337 -14.25 21.91 11.09
N ARG A 338 -15.36 21.32 10.62
CA ARG A 338 -16.23 20.48 11.47
C ARG A 338 -15.61 19.10 11.69
N VAL A 339 -15.98 18.46 12.78
CA VAL A 339 -15.69 17.03 12.99
C VAL A 339 -16.94 16.23 12.67
N GLY A 340 -16.87 15.43 11.61
CA GLY A 340 -17.98 14.64 11.09
C GLY A 340 -17.65 13.16 11.01
N ALA A 341 -18.65 12.32 11.29
CA ALA A 341 -18.54 10.90 11.00
C ALA A 341 -18.71 10.68 9.49
N LYS A 342 -17.84 9.85 8.90
CA LYS A 342 -17.95 9.39 7.52
C LYS A 342 -18.17 7.88 7.58
N ALA A 343 -19.18 7.41 6.85
CA ALA A 343 -19.42 5.98 6.63
C ALA A 343 -18.53 5.47 5.51
#